data_AF-A0A7X3R7W6-F1
#
_entry.id   AF-A0A7X3R7W6-F1
#
_cell.length_a   1.000
_cell.length_b   1.000
_cell.length_c   1.000
_cell.angle_alpha   90.00
_cell.angle_beta   90.00
_cell.angle_gamma   90.00
#
_symmetry.space_group_name_H-M   'P 1'
#
loop_
_entity.id
_entity.type
_entity.pdbx_description
1 polymer ?
#
loop_
_entity_poly.entity_id
_entity_poly.type
_entity_poly.pdbx_seq_one_letter_code
_entity_poly.pdbx_strand_id
1 'polypeptide(L)' 'MSLFQRLFVPFHVLVYRLTGGRLLGKLGGLPVLLLTTTGRRTGKRRTMPLLYLEEDGALVVVASAAGAPRNPAWYGN' A
#
# COMPACT_ATOMS: atom_id res chain seq x y z
N MET A 1 10.22 10.93 4.85
CA MET A 1 9.98 9.50 4.56
C MET A 1 10.91 8.72 5.48
N SER A 2 10.38 7.91 6.39
CA SER A 2 11.19 7.26 7.42
C SER A 2 12.04 6.12 6.85
N LEU A 3 13.14 5.75 7.54
CA LEU A 3 14.03 4.64 7.15
C LEU A 3 13.27 3.31 7.03
N PHE A 4 12.28 3.10 7.91
CA PHE A 4 11.37 1.96 7.87
C PHE A 4 10.68 1.79 6.51
N GLN A 5 10.10 2.87 5.96
CA GLN A 5 9.41 2.81 4.67
C GLN A 5 10.34 2.50 3.50
N ARG A 6 11.64 2.80 3.62
CA ARG A 6 12.62 2.52 2.57
C ARG A 6 13.04 1.05 2.50
N LEU A 7 12.94 0.32 3.61
CA LEU A 7 13.41 -1.07 3.72
C LEU A 7 12.24 -2.06 3.79
N PHE A 8 11.21 -1.76 4.56
CA PHE A 8 10.11 -2.70 4.80
C PHE A 8 9.15 -2.82 3.61
N VAL A 9 8.81 -1.70 2.95
CA VAL A 9 7.91 -1.69 1.79
C VAL A 9 8.41 -2.60 0.65
N PRO A 10 9.65 -2.46 0.14
CA PRO A 10 10.09 -3.28 -0.98
C PRO A 10 10.13 -4.77 -0.61
N PHE A 11 10.51 -5.09 0.64
CA PHE A 11 10.45 -6.45 1.17
C PHE A 11 9.01 -7.00 1.19
N HIS A 12 8.05 -6.24 1.71
CA HIS A 12 6.64 -6.63 1.76
C HIS A 12 6.09 -6.87 0.36
N VAL A 13 6.32 -5.95 -0.57
CA VAL A 13 5.90 -6.08 -1.97
C VAL A 13 6.51 -7.34 -2.62
N LEU A 14 7.79 -7.61 -2.38
CA LEU A 14 8.47 -8.78 -2.90
C LEU A 14 7.85 -10.08 -2.38
N VAL A 15 7.73 -10.23 -1.06
CA VAL A 15 7.17 -11.43 -0.43
C VAL A 15 5.71 -11.64 -0.83
N TYR A 16 4.91 -10.57 -0.86
CA TYR A 16 3.52 -10.66 -1.31
C TYR A 16 3.44 -11.20 -2.74
N ARG A 17 4.24 -10.66 -3.68
CA ARG A 17 4.24 -11.11 -5.08
C ARG A 17 4.73 -12.53 -5.25
N LEU A 18 5.83 -12.89 -4.60
CA LEU A 18 6.42 -14.23 -4.69
C LEU A 18 5.48 -15.32 -4.16
N THR A 19 4.64 -14.97 -3.18
CA THR A 19 3.74 -15.94 -2.53
C THR A 19 2.29 -15.84 -3.00
N GLY A 20 1.98 -14.96 -3.95
CA GLY A 20 0.61 -14.68 -4.38
C GLY A 20 -0.29 -14.19 -3.23
N GLY A 21 0.28 -13.44 -2.29
CA GLY A 21 -0.43 -12.94 -1.11
C GLY A 21 -0.63 -13.96 0.02
N ARG A 22 -0.09 -15.19 -0.09
CA ARG A 22 -0.15 -16.17 1.02
C ARG A 22 0.62 -15.69 2.25
N LEU A 23 1.78 -15.05 2.04
CA LEU A 23 2.52 -14.37 3.09
C LEU A 23 2.33 -12.86 2.97
N LEU A 24 2.15 -12.21 4.12
CA LEU A 24 1.91 -10.76 4.24
C LEU A 24 0.69 -10.24 3.45
N GLY A 25 -0.23 -11.12 3.07
CA GLY A 25 -1.50 -10.75 2.43
C GLY A 25 -2.62 -10.37 3.41
N LYS A 26 -2.36 -10.49 4.72
CA LYS A 26 -3.24 -10.01 5.78
C LYS A 26 -2.44 -9.30 6.86
N LEU A 27 -3.02 -8.28 7.48
CA LEU A 27 -2.47 -7.58 8.63
C LEU A 27 -3.61 -7.27 9.61
N GLY A 28 -3.48 -7.70 10.87
CA GLY A 28 -4.56 -7.53 11.86
C GLY A 28 -5.87 -8.20 11.46
N GLY A 29 -5.82 -9.30 10.70
CA GLY A 29 -7.00 -10.01 10.17
C GLY A 29 -7.59 -9.41 8.89
N LEU A 30 -7.22 -8.18 8.53
CA LEU A 30 -7.71 -7.50 7.33
C LEU A 30 -6.86 -7.81 6.09
N PRO A 31 -7.46 -7.87 4.89
CA PRO A 31 -6.74 -8.20 3.68
C PRO A 31 -5.87 -7.03 3.18
N VAL A 32 -4.77 -7.38 2.52
CA VAL A 32 -3.81 -6.44 1.93
C VAL A 32 -3.88 -6.53 0.41
N LEU A 33 -3.85 -5.39 -0.26
CA LEU A 33 -3.62 -5.28 -1.71
C LEU A 33 -2.34 -4.49 -2.00
N LEU A 34 -1.87 -4.58 -3.25
CA LEU A 34 -0.75 -3.78 -3.74
C LEU A 34 -1.26 -2.66 -4.64
N LEU A 35 -1.33 -1.44 -4.12
CA LEU A 35 -1.70 -0.27 -4.91
C LEU A 35 -0.49 0.25 -5.68
N THR A 36 -0.58 0.29 -7.02
CA THR A 36 0.43 0.94 -7.86
C THR A 36 -0.11 2.26 -8.40
N THR A 37 0.59 3.36 -8.11
CA THR A 37 0.23 4.69 -8.61
C THR A 37 1.38 5.30 -9.40
N THR A 38 1.06 6.22 -10.32
CA THR A 38 2.04 7.02 -11.06
C THR A 38 2.20 8.36 -10.35
N GLY A 39 3.40 8.70 -9.91
CA GLY A 39 3.60 9.94 -9.16
C GLY A 39 3.32 11.18 -9.99
N ARG A 40 2.27 11.96 -9.67
CA ARG A 40 1.82 13.15 -10.42
C ARG A 40 2.93 14.12 -10.82
N ARG A 41 3.92 14.33 -9.95
CA ARG A 41 5.06 15.25 -10.19
C ARG A 41 6.23 14.62 -10.94
N THR A 42 6.36 13.29 -10.90
CA THR A 42 7.60 12.61 -11.33
C THR A 42 7.40 11.61 -12.46
N GLY A 43 6.16 11.21 -12.75
CA GLY A 43 5.83 10.12 -13.68
C GLY A 43 6.28 8.72 -13.23
N LYS A 44 6.96 8.60 -12.07
CA LYS A 44 7.50 7.31 -11.60
C LYS A 44 6.39 6.45 -11.00
N ARG A 45 6.30 5.19 -11.43
CA ARG A 45 5.42 4.19 -10.81
C ARG A 45 5.94 3.80 -9.42
N ARG A 46 5.04 3.72 -8.44
CA ARG A 46 5.32 3.32 -7.06
C ARG A 46 4.24 2.35 -6.59
N THR A 47 4.64 1.26 -5.95
CA THR A 47 3.71 0.26 -5.39
C THR A 47 3.76 0.31 -3.86
N MET A 48 2.59 0.33 -3.22
CA MET A 48 2.44 0.34 -1.77
C MET A 48 1.49 -0.79 -1.33
N PRO A 49 1.86 -1.59 -0.32
CA PRO A 49 0.91 -2.49 0.33
C PRO A 49 -0.06 -1.68 1.19
N LEU A 50 -1.37 -1.89 1.02
CA LEU A 50 -2.42 -1.21 1.76
C LEU A 50 -3.45 -2.23 2.27
N LEU A 51 -3.96 -1.97 3.47
CA LEU A 51 -5.21 -2.59 3.91
C LEU A 51 -6.35 -2.11 3.00
N TYR A 52 -7.27 -3.00 2.68
CA TYR A 52 -8.49 -2.65 1.97
C TYR A 52 -9.73 -3.29 2.59
N LEU A 53 -10.87 -2.72 2.25
CA LEU A 53 -12.20 -3.28 2.49
C LEU A 53 -12.87 -3.48 1.13
N GLU A 54 -13.84 -4.38 1.09
CA GLU A 54 -14.70 -4.55 -0.08
C GLU A 54 -16.11 -4.10 0.31
N GLU A 55 -16.68 -3.22 -0.51
CA GLU A 55 -18.03 -2.66 -0.32
C GLU A 55 -18.70 -2.59 -1.69
N ASP A 56 -19.83 -3.27 -1.86
CA ASP A 56 -20.60 -3.34 -3.12
C ASP A 56 -19.76 -3.67 -4.37
N GLY A 57 -18.80 -4.59 -4.23
CA GLY A 57 -17.87 -4.99 -5.30
C GLY A 57 -16.77 -3.97 -5.61
N ALA A 58 -16.70 -2.87 -4.86
CA ALA A 58 -15.62 -1.91 -4.93
C ALA A 58 -14.56 -2.17 -3.85
N LEU A 59 -13.30 -1.98 -4.21
CA LEU A 59 -12.18 -2.03 -3.27
C LEU A 59 -11.94 -0.65 -2.66
N VAL A 60 -12.11 -0.54 -1.35
CA VAL A 60 -11.95 0.69 -0.59
C VAL A 60 -10.61 0.68 0.13
N VAL A 61 -9.79 1.71 -0.10
CA VAL A 61 -8.53 1.94 0.60
C VAL A 61 -8.56 3.28 1.33
N VAL A 62 -8.01 3.32 2.54
CA VAL A 62 -8.04 4.53 3.39
C VAL A 62 -6.68 5.20 3.42
N ALA A 63 -6.64 6.49 3.09
CA ALA A 63 -5.43 7.30 3.08
C ALA A 63 -4.98 7.74 4.49
N SER A 64 -5.00 6.84 5.48
CA SER A 64 -4.79 7.15 6.89
C SER A 64 -3.35 7.56 7.22
N ALA A 65 -2.37 7.10 6.44
CA ALA A 65 -0.94 7.30 6.69
C ALA A 65 -0.50 7.00 8.15
N ALA A 66 -1.10 5.98 8.77
CA ALA A 66 -0.90 5.64 10.18
C ALA A 66 -1.18 6.82 11.15
N GLY A 67 -2.15 7.67 10.82
CA GLY A 67 -2.54 8.84 11.62
C GLY A 67 -1.63 10.05 11.42
N ALA A 68 -0.75 10.05 10.43
CA ALA A 68 0.12 11.19 10.16
C ALA A 68 -0.71 12.45 9.77
N PRO A 69 -0.24 13.67 10.13
CA PRO A 69 -0.96 14.93 9.84
C PRO A 69 -0.99 15.29 8.35
N ARG A 70 -0.28 14.54 7.49
CA ARG A 70 -0.24 14.75 6.04
C ARG A 70 -0.68 13.49 5.32
N ASN A 71 -1.52 13.67 4.30
CA ASN A 71 -1.96 12.59 3.43
C ASN A 71 -0.76 11.89 2.77
N PRO A 72 -0.85 10.57 2.51
CA PRO A 72 0.19 9.84 1.81
C PRO A 72 0.27 10.31 0.35
N ALA A 73 1.47 10.26 -0.23
CA ALA A 73 1.69 10.82 -1.57
C ALA A 73 0.78 10.21 -2.65
N TRP A 74 0.39 8.94 -2.51
CA TRP A 74 -0.49 8.26 -3.46
C TRP A 74 -1.92 8.82 -3.48
N TYR A 75 -2.35 9.52 -2.43
CA TYR A 75 -3.67 10.14 -2.37
C TYR A 75 -3.83 11.30 -3.38
N GLY A 76 -2.74 12.03 -3.66
CA GLY A 76 -2.75 13.17 -4.59
C GLY A 76 -2.16 12.86 -5.96
N ASN A 77 -1.98 11.57 -6.28
CA ASN A 77 -1.43 11.12 -7.56
C ASN A 77 -2.48 11.13 -8.67
#